data_AF-A0A7S2KC47-F1
#
_entry.id   AF-A0A7S2KC47-F1
#
_cell.length_a   1.000
_cell.length_b   1.000
_cell.length_c   1.000
_cell.angle_alpha   90.00
_cell.angle_beta   90.00
_cell.angle_gamma   90.00
#
_symmetry.space_group_name_H-M   'P 1'
#
loop_
_entity.id
_entity.type
_entity.pdbx_description
1 polymer ?
#
loop_
_entity_poly.entity_id
_entity_poly.type
_entity_poly.pdbx_seq_one_letter_code
_entity_poly.pdbx_strand_id
1 'polypeptide(L)'
;VELCAGCGLVALFLRLMDARRRVLCLDKVPSQTFHGLVDSIERGRPGFQEQVRYGIEDLRAPSSPPPRGSLVVACHACGPLSDDVVCAATADGCLRPLVLVPCCYWLRSNLKGMRPQKGIPGWSYARWPWLRKGAVNVQGELAIDEARRQHLASLGYRAELEHIDP
;
A
#
# COMPACT_ATOMS: atom_id res chain seq x y z
N VAL A 1 7.61 -4.39 -5.08
CA VAL A 1 6.73 -4.94 -4.03
C VAL A 1 5.45 -4.19 -4.12
N GLU A 2 4.35 -4.87 -4.39
CA GLU A 2 3.02 -4.27 -4.38
C GLU A 2 2.34 -4.61 -3.05
N LEU A 3 1.97 -3.58 -2.29
CA LEU A 3 1.26 -3.70 -1.02
C LEU A 3 -0.23 -3.42 -1.24
N CYS A 4 -1.09 -4.13 -0.51
CA CYS A 4 -2.54 -4.13 -0.77
C CYS A 4 -2.83 -4.54 -2.21
N ALA A 5 -2.17 -5.63 -2.64
CA ALA A 5 -2.06 -5.98 -4.05
C ALA A 5 -3.37 -6.43 -4.70
N GLY A 6 -4.37 -6.91 -3.94
CA GLY A 6 -5.59 -7.46 -4.51
C GLY A 6 -5.30 -8.58 -5.52
N CYS A 7 -5.47 -8.34 -6.82
CA CYS A 7 -5.10 -9.30 -7.87
C CYS A 7 -3.68 -9.14 -8.42
N GLY A 8 -2.88 -8.21 -7.89
CA GLY A 8 -1.49 -7.96 -8.29
C GLY A 8 -1.33 -7.37 -9.69
N LEU A 9 -2.38 -6.76 -10.24
CA LEU A 9 -2.39 -6.30 -11.63
C LEU A 9 -1.25 -5.33 -11.93
N VAL A 10 -0.96 -4.38 -11.02
CA VAL A 10 0.08 -3.38 -11.23
C VAL A 10 1.46 -4.03 -11.18
N ALA A 11 1.72 -4.92 -10.21
CA ALA A 11 2.98 -5.68 -10.17
C ALA A 11 3.19 -6.52 -11.42
N LEU A 12 2.16 -7.24 -11.88
CA LEU A 12 2.24 -8.06 -13.08
C LEU A 12 2.52 -7.20 -14.32
N PHE A 13 1.84 -6.07 -14.45
CA PHE A 13 2.07 -5.12 -15.54
C PHE A 13 3.49 -4.55 -15.54
N LEU A 14 3.97 -4.06 -14.40
CA LEU A 14 5.33 -3.56 -14.25
C LEU A 14 6.38 -4.64 -14.55
N ARG A 15 6.11 -5.89 -14.16
CA ARG A 15 6.98 -7.01 -14.50
C ARG A 15 6.98 -7.30 -16.00
N LEU A 16 5.84 -7.19 -16.69
CA LEU A 16 5.80 -7.37 -18.13
C LEU A 16 6.62 -6.30 -18.86
N MET A 17 6.63 -5.06 -18.35
CA MET A 17 7.41 -3.95 -18.89
C MET A 17 8.92 -4.09 -18.65
N ASP A 18 9.37 -4.56 -17.47
CA ASP A 18 10.79 -4.79 -17.18
C ASP A 18 11.06 -6.23 -16.73
N ALA A 19 11.57 -7.02 -17.68
CA ALA A 19 11.85 -8.44 -17.50
C ALA A 19 12.91 -8.77 -16.44
N ARG A 20 13.72 -7.78 -16.04
CA ARG A 20 14.84 -7.98 -15.11
C ARG A 20 14.39 -7.93 -13.65
N ARG A 21 13.16 -7.53 -13.39
CA ARG A 21 12.62 -7.36 -12.04
C ARG A 21 11.95 -8.64 -11.57
N ARG A 22 11.92 -8.82 -10.25
CA ARG A 22 11.06 -9.80 -9.58
C ARG A 22 9.99 -9.03 -8.83
N VAL A 23 8.81 -9.62 -8.72
CA VAL A 23 7.68 -8.97 -8.04
C VAL A 23 7.17 -9.81 -6.90
N LEU A 24 6.80 -9.11 -5.84
CA LEU A 24 6.19 -9.65 -4.64
C LEU A 24 4.91 -8.84 -4.42
N CYS A 25 3.77 -9.51 -4.50
CA CYS A 25 2.45 -8.99 -4.19
C CYS A 25 2.11 -9.40 -2.77
N LEU A 26 1.70 -8.46 -1.92
CA LEU A 26 1.30 -8.72 -0.54
C LEU A 26 -0.12 -8.21 -0.32
N ASP A 27 -0.99 -9.10 0.16
CA ASP A 27 -2.35 -8.78 0.56
C ASP A 27 -2.79 -9.70 1.69
N LYS A 28 -3.75 -9.25 2.52
CA LYS A 28 -4.29 -10.06 3.61
C LYS A 28 -5.18 -11.20 3.11
N VAL A 29 -5.71 -11.09 1.88
CA VAL A 29 -6.59 -12.10 1.26
C VAL A 29 -5.88 -12.74 0.07
N PRO A 30 -5.90 -14.09 -0.07
CA PRO A 30 -5.43 -14.74 -1.29
C PRO A 30 -6.29 -14.36 -2.51
N SER A 31 -5.68 -14.32 -3.69
CA SER A 31 -6.38 -13.92 -4.92
C SER A 31 -6.32 -15.01 -5.99
N GLN A 32 -7.47 -15.63 -6.28
CA GLN A 32 -7.58 -16.57 -7.41
C GLN A 32 -7.35 -15.88 -8.75
N THR A 33 -7.77 -14.61 -8.87
CA THR A 33 -7.54 -13.80 -10.06
C THR A 33 -6.05 -13.61 -10.34
N PHE A 34 -5.24 -13.38 -9.30
CA PHE A 34 -3.79 -13.30 -9.46
C PHE A 34 -3.22 -14.58 -10.09
N HIS A 35 -3.60 -15.75 -9.57
CA HIS A 35 -3.13 -17.03 -10.10
C HIS A 35 -3.56 -17.24 -11.56
N GLY A 36 -4.83 -16.98 -11.88
CA GLY A 36 -5.32 -17.07 -13.26
C GLY A 36 -4.60 -16.11 -14.22
N LEU A 37 -4.24 -14.91 -13.77
CA LEU A 37 -3.45 -13.96 -14.57
C LEU A 37 -2.02 -14.48 -14.80
N VAL A 38 -1.36 -14.96 -13.74
CA VAL A 38 0.00 -15.53 -13.86
C VAL A 38 0.00 -16.73 -14.80
N ASP A 39 -0.93 -17.67 -14.65
CA ASP A 39 -1.03 -18.86 -15.50
C ASP A 39 -1.29 -18.48 -16.97
N SER A 40 -2.14 -17.47 -17.20
CA SER A 40 -2.40 -16.98 -18.55
C SER A 40 -1.16 -16.37 -19.21
N ILE A 41 -0.39 -15.58 -18.44
CA ILE A 41 0.86 -14.99 -18.91
C ILE A 41 1.92 -16.08 -19.15
N GLU A 42 2.03 -17.04 -18.24
CA GLU A 42 3.00 -18.16 -18.30
C GLU A 42 2.86 -18.95 -19.61
N ARG A 43 1.62 -19.21 -20.07
CA ARG A 43 1.37 -19.88 -21.36
C ARG A 43 1.97 -19.14 -22.56
N GLY A 44 2.01 -17.81 -22.52
CA GLY A 44 2.63 -16.98 -23.55
C GLY A 44 4.11 -16.67 -23.30
N ARG A 45 4.59 -16.87 -22.06
CA ARG A 45 5.93 -16.50 -21.62
C ARG A 45 6.43 -17.47 -20.54
N PRO A 46 6.97 -18.63 -20.93
CA PRO A 46 7.47 -19.63 -19.99
C PRO A 46 8.54 -19.07 -19.04
N GLY A 47 8.48 -19.47 -17.77
CA GLY A 47 9.35 -19.02 -16.68
C GLY A 47 8.94 -17.68 -16.04
N PHE A 48 7.79 -17.12 -16.40
CA PHE A 48 7.26 -15.90 -15.78
C PHE A 48 6.88 -16.13 -14.32
N GLN A 49 6.26 -17.26 -14.01
CA GLN A 49 5.80 -17.62 -12.67
C GLN A 49 6.95 -17.64 -11.63
N GLU A 50 8.18 -18.00 -12.02
CA GLU A 50 9.34 -18.04 -11.12
C GLU A 50 9.78 -16.65 -10.61
N GLN A 51 9.28 -15.60 -11.26
CA GLN A 51 9.66 -14.21 -11.01
C GLN A 51 8.57 -13.43 -10.27
N VAL A 52 7.43 -14.07 -10.01
CA VAL A 52 6.27 -13.45 -9.37
C VAL A 52 5.90 -14.26 -8.14
N ARG A 53 5.72 -13.59 -7.00
CA ARG A 53 5.26 -14.22 -5.75
C ARG A 53 4.06 -13.46 -5.21
N TYR A 54 3.12 -14.20 -4.62
CA TYR A 54 2.02 -13.65 -3.84
C TYR A 54 2.17 -14.14 -2.39
N GLY A 55 2.29 -13.20 -1.46
CA GLY A 55 2.33 -13.47 -0.03
C GLY A 55 1.03 -13.05 0.63
N ILE A 56 0.55 -13.86 1.56
CA ILE A 56 -0.60 -13.54 2.39
C ILE A 56 -0.09 -12.83 3.64
N GLU A 57 -0.31 -11.53 3.74
CA GLU A 57 0.22 -10.70 4.83
C GLU A 57 -0.73 -9.55 5.17
N ASP A 58 -0.96 -9.35 6.47
CA ASP A 58 -1.69 -8.19 6.97
C ASP A 58 -0.75 -7.02 7.16
N LEU A 59 -0.83 -6.02 6.27
CA LEU A 59 0.02 -4.84 6.31
C LEU A 59 -0.10 -4.03 7.62
N ARG A 60 -1.20 -4.21 8.37
CA ARG A 60 -1.37 -3.56 9.68
C ARG A 60 -0.44 -4.15 10.74
N ALA A 61 0.05 -5.38 10.54
CA ALA A 61 0.97 -6.09 11.41
C ALA A 61 1.94 -6.95 10.56
N PRO A 62 2.84 -6.30 9.78
CA PRO A 62 3.70 -7.01 8.87
C PRO A 62 4.74 -7.84 9.64
N SER A 63 5.01 -9.03 9.14
CA SER A 63 6.02 -9.95 9.66
C SER A 63 7.45 -9.46 9.40
N SER A 64 7.65 -8.73 8.30
CA SER A 64 8.92 -8.15 7.92
C SER A 64 8.72 -6.95 7.00
N PRO A 65 9.67 -5.99 6.98
CA PRO A 65 9.61 -4.88 6.05
C PRO A 65 9.94 -5.34 4.62
N PRO A 66 9.53 -4.60 3.59
CA PRO A 66 9.91 -4.89 2.21
C PRO A 66 11.44 -4.95 2.05
N PRO A 67 11.97 -5.80 1.15
CA PRO A 67 13.41 -5.90 0.92
C PRO A 67 14.07 -4.54 0.64
N ARG A 68 15.30 -4.36 1.14
CA ARG A 68 16.10 -3.16 0.83
C ARG A 68 16.30 -3.07 -0.69
N GLY A 69 16.19 -1.87 -1.25
CA GLY A 69 16.31 -1.62 -2.69
C GLY A 69 15.07 -1.96 -3.53
N SER A 70 13.96 -2.36 -2.92
CA SER A 70 12.70 -2.55 -3.64
C SER A 70 12.00 -1.23 -3.92
N LEU A 71 11.40 -1.10 -5.10
CA LEU A 71 10.30 -0.16 -5.34
C LEU A 71 9.04 -0.70 -4.62
N VAL A 72 8.43 0.13 -3.78
CA VAL A 72 7.15 -0.13 -3.12
C VAL A 72 6.05 0.56 -3.91
N VAL A 73 4.98 -0.16 -4.25
CA VAL A 73 3.83 0.35 -5.01
C VAL A 73 2.55 0.00 -4.27
N ALA A 74 1.57 0.91 -4.23
CA ALA A 74 0.22 0.64 -3.75
C ALA A 74 -0.80 1.55 -4.44
N CYS A 75 -1.69 0.98 -5.26
CA CYS A 75 -2.68 1.74 -6.06
C CYS A 75 -4.11 1.71 -5.48
N HIS A 76 -4.33 1.01 -4.36
CA HIS A 76 -5.64 0.91 -3.70
C HIS A 76 -5.54 0.88 -2.16
N ALA A 77 -4.41 1.31 -1.61
CA ALA A 77 -4.21 1.38 -0.16
C ALA A 77 -4.91 2.60 0.44
N CYS A 78 -6.25 2.63 0.43
CA CYS A 78 -7.04 3.80 0.83
C CYS A 78 -7.18 3.94 2.36
N GLY A 79 -7.38 5.17 2.83
CA GLY A 79 -7.54 5.48 4.25
C GLY A 79 -6.32 5.04 5.08
N PRO A 80 -6.51 4.39 6.25
CA PRO A 80 -5.44 3.86 7.10
C PRO A 80 -4.36 3.04 6.40
N LEU A 81 -4.72 2.33 5.32
CA LEU A 81 -3.77 1.50 4.60
C LEU A 81 -2.70 2.33 3.89
N SER A 82 -3.01 3.57 3.49
CA SER A 82 -2.00 4.50 2.95
C SER A 82 -0.91 4.73 3.98
N ASP A 83 -1.30 4.93 5.23
CA ASP A 83 -0.39 5.22 6.31
C ASP A 83 0.47 3.99 6.67
N ASP A 84 -0.13 2.80 6.65
CA ASP A 84 0.61 1.54 6.82
C ASP A 84 1.60 1.27 5.67
N VAL A 85 1.23 1.62 4.42
CA VAL A 85 2.15 1.57 3.27
C VAL A 85 3.33 2.53 3.44
N VAL A 86 3.06 3.77 3.87
CA VAL A 86 4.13 4.74 4.14
C VAL A 86 5.08 4.20 5.21
N CYS A 87 4.55 3.71 6.33
CA CYS A 87 5.36 3.06 7.37
C CYS A 87 6.22 1.91 6.83
N ALA A 88 5.64 1.02 6.01
CA ALA A 88 6.37 -0.11 5.44
C ALA A 88 7.48 0.35 4.48
N ALA A 89 7.22 1.39 3.67
CA ALA A 89 8.22 1.95 2.76
C ALA A 89 9.40 2.59 3.48
N THR A 90 9.16 3.18 4.66
CA THR A 90 10.16 3.90 5.47
C THR A 90 10.71 3.09 6.65
N ALA A 91 10.32 1.82 6.78
CA ALA A 91 10.71 0.96 7.90
C ALA A 91 12.23 0.77 7.98
N ASP A 92 12.72 0.57 9.21
CA ASP A 92 14.13 0.40 9.58
C ASP A 92 15.05 1.56 9.15
N GLY A 93 14.51 2.78 9.10
CA GLY A 93 15.23 3.97 8.65
C GLY A 93 15.62 3.93 7.16
N CYS A 94 15.06 3.01 6.39
CA CYS A 94 15.34 2.86 4.97
C CYS A 94 14.25 3.54 4.14
N LEU A 95 14.60 4.59 3.40
CA LEU A 95 13.70 5.25 2.45
C LEU A 95 13.69 4.49 1.12
N ARG A 96 12.65 3.69 0.91
CA ARG A 96 12.45 2.95 -0.35
C ARG A 96 11.75 3.85 -1.37
N PRO A 97 12.07 3.75 -2.67
CA PRO A 97 11.22 4.36 -3.69
C PRO A 97 9.76 3.93 -3.49
N LEU A 98 8.84 4.89 -3.44
CA LEU A 98 7.44 4.66 -3.12
C LEU A 98 6.56 5.29 -4.20
N VAL A 99 5.61 4.51 -4.70
CA VAL A 99 4.47 4.97 -5.51
C VAL A 99 3.21 4.62 -4.74
N LEU A 100 2.52 5.64 -4.22
CA LEU A 100 1.28 5.49 -3.48
C LEU A 100 0.20 6.29 -4.20
N VAL A 101 -0.82 5.59 -4.71
CA VAL A 101 -1.93 6.19 -5.46
C VAL A 101 -3.24 5.67 -4.87
N PRO A 102 -3.75 6.27 -3.78
CA PRO A 102 -5.03 5.86 -3.20
C PRO A 102 -6.20 6.37 -4.07
N CYS A 103 -7.19 5.51 -4.35
CA CYS A 103 -8.27 5.81 -5.29
C CYS A 103 -9.64 6.08 -4.65
N CYS A 104 -9.84 5.77 -3.37
CA CYS A 104 -11.14 5.89 -2.69
C CYS A 104 -11.14 7.09 -1.76
N TYR A 105 -11.15 8.30 -2.32
CA TYR A 105 -11.17 9.52 -1.52
C TYR A 105 -12.56 9.94 -1.04
N TRP A 106 -13.65 9.47 -1.66
CA TRP A 106 -14.99 10.02 -1.39
C TRP A 106 -16.15 9.01 -1.35
N LEU A 107 -16.02 7.83 -1.97
CA LEU A 107 -17.10 6.84 -1.99
C LEU A 107 -17.10 6.03 -0.69
N ARG A 108 -17.75 6.60 0.32
CA ARG A 108 -17.98 6.01 1.64
C ARG A 108 -16.67 5.66 2.35
N SER A 109 -16.03 6.66 2.91
CA SER A 109 -15.36 6.45 4.18
C SER A 109 -16.42 5.98 5.18
N ASN A 110 -16.64 4.67 5.26
CA ASN A 110 -17.38 4.06 6.36
C ASN A 110 -16.50 4.16 7.62
N LEU A 111 -16.10 5.38 8.02
CA LEU A 111 -15.57 5.69 9.34
C LEU A 111 -16.59 5.34 10.44
N LYS A 112 -17.88 5.20 10.09
CA LYS A 112 -18.88 4.57 10.98
C LYS A 112 -18.49 3.13 11.39
N GLY A 113 -17.58 2.49 10.65
CA GLY A 113 -16.93 1.22 10.96
C GLY A 113 -15.51 1.33 11.54
N MET A 114 -14.92 2.53 11.66
CA MET A 114 -13.66 2.77 12.40
C MET A 114 -13.88 2.83 13.91
N ARG A 115 -14.64 1.87 14.42
CA ARG A 115 -14.43 1.41 15.80
C ARG A 115 -13.03 0.79 15.84
N PRO A 116 -12.31 0.79 16.99
CA PRO A 116 -11.11 -0.03 17.12
C PRO A 116 -11.42 -1.41 16.55
N GLN A 117 -10.73 -1.78 15.47
CA GLN A 117 -11.05 -3.03 14.76
C GLN A 117 -10.81 -4.15 15.76
N LYS A 118 -11.91 -4.78 16.22
CA LYS A 118 -11.85 -5.94 17.11
C LYS A 118 -10.87 -6.94 16.48
N GLY A 119 -9.74 -7.17 17.14
CA GLY A 119 -8.72 -8.11 16.67
C GLY A 119 -7.35 -7.51 16.30
N ILE A 120 -7.17 -6.19 16.34
CA ILE A 120 -5.82 -5.58 16.29
C ILE A 120 -5.48 -5.05 17.69
N PRO A 121 -4.72 -5.80 18.51
CA PRO A 121 -4.30 -5.32 19.83
C PRO A 121 -3.56 -3.97 19.70
N GLY A 122 -3.99 -2.96 20.46
CA GLY A 122 -3.31 -1.66 20.52
C GLY A 122 -3.52 -0.73 19.33
N TRP A 123 -4.53 -0.97 18.47
CA TRP A 123 -4.81 -0.07 17.34
C TRP A 123 -5.09 1.36 17.81
N SER A 124 -4.27 2.31 17.35
CA SER A 124 -4.35 3.73 17.65
C SER A 124 -3.68 4.54 16.54
N TYR A 125 -4.21 5.72 16.23
CA TYR A 125 -3.57 6.71 15.35
C TYR A 125 -2.15 7.09 15.81
N ALA A 126 -1.81 6.86 17.08
CA ALA A 126 -0.47 7.09 17.63
C ALA A 126 0.63 6.25 16.95
N ARG A 127 0.28 5.21 16.18
CA ARG A 127 1.25 4.42 15.41
C ARG A 127 1.86 5.18 14.23
N TRP A 128 1.22 6.26 13.77
CA TRP A 128 1.69 7.06 12.65
C TRP A 128 2.24 8.39 13.16
N PRO A 129 3.58 8.59 13.18
CA PRO A 129 4.20 9.72 13.86
C PRO A 129 3.84 11.09 13.26
N TRP A 130 3.32 11.12 12.03
CA TRP A 130 2.88 12.34 11.36
C TRP A 130 1.46 12.80 11.78
N LEU A 131 0.65 11.92 12.38
CA LEU A 131 -0.68 12.32 12.83
C LEU A 131 -0.65 12.84 14.26
N ARG A 132 -1.01 14.11 14.42
CA ARG A 132 -1.20 14.68 15.76
C ARG A 132 -2.41 14.04 16.44
N LYS A 133 -2.27 13.69 17.71
CA LYS A 133 -3.36 13.14 18.53
C LYS A 133 -4.56 14.10 18.48
N GLY A 134 -5.72 13.58 18.07
CA GLY A 134 -6.96 14.36 17.98
C GLY A 134 -7.13 15.19 16.71
N ALA A 135 -6.13 15.30 15.83
CA ALA A 135 -6.25 16.07 14.59
C ALA A 135 -7.38 15.55 13.69
N VAL A 136 -7.55 14.23 13.62
CA VAL A 136 -8.64 13.60 12.86
C VAL A 136 -10.03 14.04 13.35
N ASN A 137 -10.20 14.14 14.67
CA ASN A 137 -11.48 14.53 15.28
C ASN A 137 -11.79 16.03 15.08
N VAL A 138 -10.76 16.86 14.90
CA VAL A 138 -10.87 18.32 14.81
C VAL A 138 -10.95 18.80 13.36
N GLN A 139 -10.23 18.14 12.44
CA GLN A 139 -9.96 18.66 11.10
C GLN A 139 -10.43 17.74 9.97
N GLY A 140 -10.97 16.55 10.29
CA GLY A 140 -11.51 15.61 9.31
C GLY A 140 -10.46 14.87 8.49
N GLU A 141 -10.90 14.23 7.41
CA GLU A 141 -10.06 13.33 6.56
C GLU A 141 -8.98 14.09 5.79
N LEU A 142 -9.29 15.30 5.30
CA LEU A 142 -8.33 16.14 4.57
C LEU A 142 -7.07 16.45 5.39
N ALA A 143 -7.18 16.52 6.71
CA ALA A 143 -6.04 16.75 7.59
C ALA A 143 -5.10 15.53 7.68
N ILE A 144 -5.62 14.31 7.52
CA ILE A 144 -4.81 13.10 7.45
C ILE A 144 -3.99 13.13 6.16
N ASP A 145 -4.63 13.44 5.03
CA ASP A 145 -3.97 13.47 3.73
C ASP A 145 -2.91 14.57 3.64
N GLU A 146 -3.21 15.76 4.18
CA GLU A 146 -2.24 16.85 4.25
C GLU A 146 -1.06 16.51 5.18
N ALA A 147 -1.32 15.90 6.35
CA ALA A 147 -0.26 15.44 7.24
C ALA A 147 0.62 14.36 6.57
N ARG A 148 0.01 13.43 5.82
CA ARG A 148 0.72 12.41 5.04
C ARG A 148 1.58 13.06 3.95
N ARG A 149 1.02 14.02 3.20
CA ARG A 149 1.74 14.76 2.15
C ARG A 149 2.94 15.51 2.71
N GLN A 150 2.76 16.25 3.81
CA GLN A 150 3.84 16.98 4.49
C GLN A 150 4.93 16.04 5.00
N HIS A 151 4.54 14.90 5.59
CA HIS A 151 5.49 13.91 6.06
C HIS A 151 6.32 13.32 4.91
N LEU A 152 5.67 12.87 3.83
CA LEU A 152 6.37 12.35 2.65
C LEU A 152 7.30 13.40 2.03
N ALA A 153 6.86 14.66 1.92
CA ALA A 153 7.70 15.75 1.45
C ALA A 153 8.92 15.98 2.36
N SER A 154 8.76 15.89 3.69
CA SER A 154 9.87 16.02 4.65
C SER A 154 10.92 14.91 4.53
N LEU A 155 10.52 13.74 4.00
CA LEU A 155 11.40 12.62 3.69
C LEU A 155 12.01 12.70 2.28
N GLY A 156 11.71 13.75 1.52
CA GLY A 156 12.23 13.96 0.16
C GLY A 156 11.41 13.31 -0.96
N TYR A 157 10.23 12.75 -0.66
CA TYR A 157 9.33 12.26 -1.71
C TYR A 157 8.59 13.44 -2.37
N ARG A 158 8.27 13.29 -3.66
CA ARG A 158 7.27 14.13 -4.32
C ARG A 158 5.89 13.61 -3.92
N ALA A 159 5.11 14.44 -3.22
CA ALA A 159 3.76 14.13 -2.79
C ALA A 159 2.82 15.27 -3.15
N GLU A 160 1.79 14.94 -3.93
CA GLU A 160 0.78 15.88 -4.42
C GLU A 160 -0.60 15.37 -4.00
N LEU A 161 -1.51 16.29 -3.69
CA LEU A 161 -2.90 15.99 -3.44
C LEU A 161 -3.70 16.52 -4.62
N GLU A 162 -4.29 15.60 -5.37
CA GLU A 162 -5.18 15.93 -6.47
C GLU A 162 -6.61 15.58 -6.08
N HIS A 163 -7.51 16.56 -6.20
CA HIS A 163 -8.93 16.34 -6.08
C HIS A 163 -9.47 15.94 -7.45
N ILE A 164 -9.73 14.65 -7.63
CA ILE A 164 -10.39 14.14 -8.83
C ILE A 164 -11.90 14.20 -8.54
N ASP A 165 -12.59 15.14 -9.20
CA ASP A 165 -14.05 15.22 -9.17
C ASP A 165 -14.61 13.96 -9.87
N PRO A 166 -15.55 13.20 -9.26
CA PRO A 166 -16.04 11.94 -9.80
C PRO A 166 -16.90 12.08 -11.07
#